data_AF-A0A178UHT0-F1
#
_entry.id   AF-A0A178UHT0-F1
#
_cell.length_a   1.000
_cell.length_b   1.000
_cell.length_c   1.000
_cell.angle_alpha   90.00
_cell.angle_beta   90.00
_cell.angle_gamma   90.00
#
_symmetry.space_group_name_H-M   'P 1'
#
loop_
_entity.id
_entity.type
_entity.pdbx_description
1 polymer ?
#
loop_
_entity_poly.entity_id
_entity_poly.type
_entity_poly.pdbx_seq_one_letter_code
_entity_poly.pdbx_strand_id
1 'polypeptide(L)'
;MEYLERRECEYDSKTLVEFYTENDTSTPIVTGVIVFTSTPDKVSNKYYLGPAPLEEMARQIATASGPCGNNREYLFKLEKAMFDIEHEEEYVIELANEVRKQLDLPEEVKALLKPIVSHVSVKSQAHVSTRQRVFAS
;
A
#
# COMPACT_ATOMS: atom_id res chain seq x y z
N MET A 1 9.18 -18.66 10.26
CA MET A 1 8.38 -18.66 9.02
C MET A 1 6.89 -18.66 9.30
N GLU A 2 6.38 -19.59 10.12
CA GLU A 2 4.95 -19.71 10.46
C GLU A 2 4.26 -18.42 10.94
N TYR A 3 4.96 -17.55 11.69
CA TYR A 3 4.43 -16.24 12.09
C TYR A 3 4.09 -15.35 10.89
N LEU A 4 5.01 -15.23 9.92
CA LEU A 4 4.81 -14.40 8.74
C LEU A 4 3.71 -14.96 7.84
N GLU A 5 3.61 -16.29 7.74
CA GLU A 5 2.55 -16.94 6.95
C GLU A 5 1.15 -16.70 7.52
N ARG A 6 1.03 -16.51 8.83
CA ARG A 6 -0.23 -16.10 9.46
C ARG A 6 -0.52 -14.61 9.33
N ARG A 7 0.51 -13.76 9.37
CA ARG A 7 0.34 -12.30 9.28
C ARG A 7 0.03 -11.86 7.85
N GLU A 8 0.75 -12.41 6.88
CA GLU A 8 0.69 -12.05 5.47
C GLU A 8 -0.23 -12.99 4.67
N CYS A 9 -1.19 -13.64 5.32
CA CYS A 9 -2.06 -14.66 4.71
C CYS A 9 -3.01 -14.12 3.64
N GLU A 10 -3.23 -12.80 3.59
CA GLU A 10 -4.12 -12.15 2.62
C GLU A 10 -3.37 -11.69 1.35
N TYR A 11 -2.04 -11.85 1.28
CA TYR A 11 -1.26 -11.63 0.06
C TYR A 11 -1.26 -12.90 -0.80
N ASP A 12 -1.27 -12.74 -2.12
CA ASP A 12 -1.37 -13.84 -3.08
C ASP A 12 -0.04 -14.23 -3.75
N SER A 13 1.03 -13.47 -3.49
CA SER A 13 2.36 -13.73 -4.03
C SER A 13 3.44 -13.72 -2.95
N LYS A 14 4.33 -14.71 -3.01
CA LYS A 14 5.52 -14.85 -2.18
C LYS A 14 6.71 -15.11 -3.08
N THR A 15 7.63 -14.16 -3.16
CA THR A 15 8.79 -14.22 -4.06
C THR A 15 10.09 -14.18 -3.28
N LEU A 16 11.12 -14.85 -3.81
CA LEU A 16 12.50 -14.69 -3.37
C LEU A 16 13.17 -13.68 -4.29
N VAL A 17 13.70 -12.60 -3.71
CA VAL A 17 14.38 -11.54 -4.45
C VAL A 17 15.82 -11.40 -3.98
N GLU A 18 16.62 -10.82 -4.87
CA GLU A 18 17.96 -10.32 -4.58
C GLU A 18 17.83 -8.86 -4.18
N PHE A 19 18.47 -8.49 -3.07
CA PHE A 19 18.40 -7.15 -2.48
C PHE A 19 19.73 -6.46 -2.71
N TYR A 20 19.67 -5.23 -3.23
CA TYR A 20 20.81 -4.43 -3.65
C TYR A 20 20.78 -3.09 -2.94
N THR A 21 21.95 -2.52 -2.66
CA THR A 21 22.05 -1.14 -2.18
C THR A 21 22.02 -0.15 -3.35
N GLU A 22 21.62 1.10 -3.12
CA GLU A 22 21.68 2.16 -4.12
C GLU A 22 23.07 2.32 -4.77
N ASN A 23 24.15 2.15 -3.98
CA ASN A 23 25.53 2.34 -4.45
C ASN A 23 26.08 1.18 -5.31
N ASP A 24 25.47 0.00 -5.26
CA ASP A 24 25.91 -1.17 -6.04
C ASP A 24 24.72 -2.02 -6.50
N THR A 25 24.43 -1.90 -7.79
CA THR A 25 23.35 -2.64 -8.48
C THR A 25 23.84 -3.91 -9.19
N SER A 26 25.15 -4.18 -9.13
CA SER A 26 25.77 -5.32 -9.80
C SER A 26 25.82 -6.56 -8.93
N THR A 27 26.02 -6.38 -7.62
CA THR A 27 26.14 -7.47 -6.65
C THR A 27 25.10 -7.31 -5.54
N PRO A 28 24.25 -8.31 -5.29
CA PRO A 28 23.27 -8.21 -4.21
C PRO A 28 23.96 -8.27 -2.85
N ILE A 29 23.54 -7.39 -1.93
CA ILE A 29 24.02 -7.39 -0.54
C ILE A 29 23.39 -8.55 0.25
N VAL A 30 22.15 -8.93 -0.07
CA VAL A 30 21.45 -10.07 0.52
C VAL A 30 20.70 -10.83 -0.57
N THR A 31 20.82 -12.16 -0.58
CA THR A 31 20.10 -13.04 -1.50
C THR A 31 19.00 -13.81 -0.78
N GLY A 32 17.95 -14.19 -1.51
CA GLY A 32 16.85 -14.99 -0.95
C GLY A 32 15.95 -14.22 0.01
N VAL A 33 15.84 -12.90 -0.15
CA VAL A 33 14.91 -12.09 0.65
C VAL A 33 13.48 -12.46 0.25
N ILE A 34 12.65 -12.80 1.24
CA ILE A 34 11.25 -13.14 1.02
C ILE A 34 10.43 -11.85 0.98
N VAL A 35 9.70 -11.64 -0.11
CA VAL A 35 8.76 -10.52 -0.24
C VAL A 35 7.36 -11.09 -0.43
N PHE A 36 6.42 -10.58 0.37
CA PHE A 36 4.99 -10.84 0.21
C PHE A 36 4.38 -9.68 -0.57
N THR A 37 3.76 -9.96 -1.70
CA THR A 37 3.12 -8.94 -2.54
C THR A 37 1.71 -9.36 -2.92
N SER A 38 0.90 -8.33 -3.17
CA SER A 38 -0.45 -8.47 -3.68
C SER A 38 -0.44 -8.20 -5.17
N THR A 39 -1.04 -9.09 -5.97
CA THR A 39 -1.23 -8.85 -7.41
C THR A 39 -2.55 -8.13 -7.69
N PRO A 40 -2.72 -7.55 -8.89
CA PRO A 40 -4.01 -7.02 -9.35
C PRO A 40 -5.08 -8.08 -9.63
N ASP A 41 -4.78 -9.38 -9.47
CA ASP A 41 -5.75 -10.45 -9.71
C ASP A 41 -6.83 -10.46 -8.62
N LYS A 42 -8.02 -10.00 -8.98
CA LYS A 42 -9.17 -9.90 -8.08
C LYS A 42 -9.71 -11.25 -7.61
N VAL A 43 -9.30 -12.37 -8.22
CA VAL A 43 -9.69 -13.72 -7.79
C VAL A 43 -8.85 -14.15 -6.59
N SER A 44 -7.53 -14.05 -6.70
CA SER A 44 -6.60 -14.41 -5.62
C SER A 44 -6.50 -13.33 -4.55
N ASN A 45 -6.54 -12.05 -4.95
CA ASN A 45 -6.52 -10.89 -4.08
C ASN A 45 -7.86 -10.16 -4.08
N LYS A 46 -8.80 -10.70 -3.30
CA LYS A 46 -10.15 -10.12 -3.12
C LYS A 46 -10.15 -8.69 -2.53
N TYR A 47 -9.03 -8.22 -1.98
CA TYR A 47 -8.89 -6.88 -1.40
C TYR A 47 -8.33 -5.84 -2.38
N TYR A 48 -7.93 -6.23 -3.59
CA TYR A 48 -7.46 -5.27 -4.59
C TYR A 48 -8.59 -4.38 -5.10
N LEU A 49 -8.58 -3.11 -4.66
CA LEU A 49 -9.57 -2.11 -5.08
C LEU A 49 -9.26 -1.49 -6.45
N GLY A 50 -7.99 -1.52 -6.86
CA GLY A 50 -7.52 -0.89 -8.10
C GLY A 50 -7.01 0.55 -7.89
N PRO A 51 -6.53 1.19 -8.96
CA PRO A 51 -6.15 2.59 -8.93
C PRO A 51 -7.38 3.47 -8.66
N ALA A 52 -7.19 4.54 -7.91
CA ALA A 52 -8.23 5.52 -7.60
C ALA A 52 -7.64 6.94 -7.62
N PRO A 53 -8.48 7.98 -7.80
CA PRO A 53 -8.03 9.37 -7.66
C PRO A 53 -7.47 9.65 -6.26
N LEU A 54 -6.44 10.50 -6.17
CA LEU A 54 -5.75 10.85 -4.92
C LEU A 54 -6.72 11.27 -3.82
N GLU A 55 -7.67 12.15 -4.14
CA GLU A 55 -8.67 12.66 -3.20
C GLU A 55 -9.60 11.55 -2.66
N GLU A 56 -9.97 10.58 -3.51
CA GLU A 56 -10.82 9.47 -3.10
C GLU A 56 -10.07 8.51 -2.17
N MET A 57 -8.81 8.20 -2.47
CA MET A 57 -7.95 7.42 -1.58
C MET A 57 -7.76 8.14 -0.24
N ALA A 58 -7.47 9.44 -0.27
CA ALA A 58 -7.26 10.24 0.93
C ALA A 58 -8.53 10.26 1.82
N ARG A 59 -9.71 10.47 1.23
CA ARG A 59 -10.98 10.44 1.96
C ARG A 59 -11.25 9.08 2.59
N GLN A 60 -10.95 7.99 1.87
CA GLN A 60 -11.08 6.63 2.40
C GLN A 60 -10.11 6.40 3.57
N ILE A 61 -8.84 6.78 3.41
CA ILE A 61 -7.81 6.62 4.46
C ILE A 61 -8.12 7.46 5.70
N ALA A 62 -8.60 8.69 5.53
CA ALA A 62 -8.93 9.61 6.62
C ALA A 62 -10.02 9.06 7.57
N THR A 63 -10.95 8.28 7.03
CA THR A 63 -12.16 7.83 7.73
C THR A 63 -12.13 6.33 8.08
N ALA A 64 -11.37 5.52 7.35
CA ALA A 64 -11.30 4.07 7.57
C ALA A 64 -10.68 3.71 8.92
N SER A 65 -11.27 2.74 9.60
CA SER A 65 -10.78 2.18 10.85
C SER A 65 -10.99 0.67 10.87
N GLY A 66 -10.03 -0.06 11.43
CA GLY A 66 -10.08 -1.52 11.58
C GLY A 66 -9.61 -1.98 12.95
N PRO A 67 -9.41 -3.29 13.15
CA PRO A 67 -8.95 -3.86 14.42
C PRO A 67 -7.62 -3.28 14.92
N CYS A 68 -6.79 -2.77 13.99
CA CYS A 68 -5.47 -2.18 14.28
C CYS A 68 -5.50 -0.65 14.45
N GLY A 69 -6.68 -0.02 14.49
CA GLY A 69 -6.84 1.43 14.63
C GLY A 69 -7.24 2.12 13.32
N ASN A 70 -7.05 3.45 13.28
CA ASN A 70 -7.40 4.27 12.12
C ASN A 70 -6.34 4.15 11.02
N ASN A 71 -6.79 4.09 9.76
CA ASN A 71 -5.90 3.86 8.61
C ASN A 71 -4.93 5.03 8.36
N ARG A 72 -5.30 6.27 8.70
CA ARG A 72 -4.41 7.44 8.55
C ARG A 72 -3.14 7.34 9.38
N GLU A 73 -3.21 6.70 10.55
CA GLU A 73 -2.06 6.50 11.44
C GLU A 73 -1.03 5.57 10.81
N TYR A 74 -1.47 4.61 10.00
CA TYR A 74 -0.57 3.75 9.23
C TYR A 74 0.19 4.59 8.19
N LEU A 75 -0.52 5.41 7.41
CA LEU A 75 0.09 6.25 6.38
C LEU A 75 1.09 7.25 6.97
N PHE A 76 0.76 7.93 8.07
CA PHE A 76 1.67 8.89 8.70
C PHE A 76 2.91 8.23 9.31
N LYS A 77 2.78 7.01 9.83
CA LYS A 77 3.95 6.24 10.30
C LYS A 77 4.84 5.81 9.14
N LEU A 78 4.26 5.46 8.00
CA LEU A 78 5.01 5.13 6.79
C LEU A 78 5.79 6.36 6.29
N GLU A 79 5.11 7.49 6.10
CA GLU A 79 5.74 8.77 5.70
C GLU A 79 6.89 9.14 6.66
N LYS A 80 6.66 9.10 7.98
CA LYS A 80 7.69 9.38 8.98
C LYS A 80 8.87 8.40 8.88
N ALA A 81 8.60 7.10 8.75
CA ALA A 81 9.65 6.09 8.69
C ALA A 81 10.53 6.28 7.44
N MET A 82 9.93 6.65 6.30
CA MET A 82 10.64 6.96 5.06
C MET A 82 11.50 8.23 5.19
N PHE A 83 10.97 9.27 5.84
CA PHE A 83 11.74 10.48 6.17
C PHE A 83 12.92 10.17 7.10
N ASP A 84 12.72 9.38 8.16
CA ASP A 84 13.73 9.06 9.16
C ASP A 84 14.94 8.28 8.57
N ILE A 85 14.74 7.57 7.44
CA ILE A 85 15.80 6.87 6.71
C ILE A 85 16.34 7.67 5.53
N GLU A 86 15.99 8.95 5.42
CA GLU A 86 16.39 9.86 4.33
C GLU A 86 15.99 9.36 2.92
N HIS A 87 14.91 8.56 2.85
CA HIS A 87 14.37 8.02 1.59
C HIS A 87 12.88 8.31 1.47
N GLU A 88 12.57 9.60 1.33
CA GLU A 88 11.23 10.11 1.10
C GLU A 88 10.66 9.60 -0.23
N GLU A 89 9.35 9.35 -0.26
CA GLU A 89 8.64 9.02 -1.51
C GLU A 89 7.51 9.99 -1.80
N GLU A 90 7.56 10.59 -2.98
CA GLU A 90 6.70 11.70 -3.41
C GLU A 90 5.22 11.31 -3.30
N TYR A 91 4.86 10.13 -3.79
CA TYR A 91 3.47 9.66 -3.75
C TYR A 91 2.94 9.45 -2.32
N VAL A 92 3.79 8.98 -1.40
CA VAL A 92 3.40 8.79 0.01
C VAL A 92 3.17 10.14 0.69
N ILE A 93 4.04 11.11 0.42
CA ILE A 93 3.95 12.48 0.94
C ILE A 93 2.71 13.19 0.39
N GLU A 94 2.47 13.11 -0.92
CA GLU A 94 1.29 13.69 -1.56
C GLU A 94 0.00 13.12 -0.97
N LEU A 95 -0.09 11.80 -0.80
CA LEU A 95 -1.25 11.15 -0.23
C LEU A 95 -1.44 11.53 1.24
N ALA A 96 -0.37 11.59 2.04
CA ALA A 96 -0.44 11.99 3.45
C ALA A 96 -0.91 13.44 3.59
N ASN A 97 -0.41 14.34 2.75
CA ASN A 97 -0.86 15.73 2.71
C ASN A 97 -2.33 15.86 2.31
N GLU A 98 -2.77 15.08 1.32
CA GLU A 98 -4.18 15.07 0.94
C GLU A 98 -5.07 14.52 2.07
N VAL A 99 -4.63 13.50 2.81
CA VAL A 99 -5.33 13.01 4.01
C VAL A 99 -5.43 14.10 5.07
N ARG A 100 -4.36 14.86 5.34
CA ARG A 100 -4.41 16.00 6.29
C ARG A 100 -5.46 17.02 5.90
N LYS A 101 -5.52 17.41 4.63
CA LYS A 101 -6.56 18.34 4.12
C LYS A 101 -7.97 17.80 4.39
N GLN A 102 -8.21 16.50 4.15
CA GLN A 102 -9.52 15.88 4.41
C GLN A 102 -9.93 15.93 5.89
N LEU A 103 -8.97 15.92 6.81
CA LEU A 103 -9.24 16.05 8.25
C LEU A 103 -9.64 17.49 8.62
N ASP A 104 -9.01 18.47 7.99
CA ASP A 104 -9.23 19.91 8.21
C ASP A 104 -10.52 20.43 7.53
N LEU A 105 -11.16 19.63 6.67
CA LEU A 105 -12.41 20.03 6.02
C LEU A 105 -13.53 20.29 7.06
N PRO A 106 -14.36 21.34 6.87
CA PRO A 106 -15.56 21.56 7.68
C PRO A 106 -16.56 20.40 7.53
N GLU A 107 -17.28 20.08 8.61
CA GLU A 107 -18.28 19.00 8.62
C GLU A 107 -19.39 19.20 7.57
N GLU A 108 -19.75 20.45 7.28
CA GLU A 108 -20.70 20.82 6.23
C GLU A 108 -20.22 20.36 4.85
N VAL A 109 -18.93 20.49 4.56
CA VAL A 109 -18.33 20.04 3.30
C VAL A 109 -18.27 18.52 3.26
N LYS A 110 -17.89 17.87 4.38
CA LYS A 110 -17.85 16.40 4.49
C LYS A 110 -19.23 15.77 4.24
N ALA A 111 -20.30 16.40 4.75
CA ALA A 111 -21.67 15.94 4.55
C ALA A 111 -22.15 16.02 3.09
N LEU A 112 -21.54 16.87 2.26
CA LEU A 112 -21.86 17.00 0.83
C LEU A 112 -21.09 16.00 -0.05
N LEU A 113 -20.01 15.40 0.47
CA LEU A 113 -19.24 14.41 -0.27
C LEU A 113 -20.03 13.10 -0.40
N LYS A 114 -20.03 12.51 -1.60
CA LYS A 114 -20.74 11.26 -1.87
C LYS A 114 -20.18 10.12 -1.01
N PRO A 115 -21.01 9.17 -0.54
CA PRO A 115 -20.53 7.98 0.16
C PRO A 115 -19.52 7.23 -0.70
N ILE A 116 -18.40 6.83 -0.12
CA ILE A 116 -17.44 5.94 -0.79
C ILE A 116 -18.11 4.58 -0.87
N VAL A 117 -18.39 4.11 -2.09
CA VAL A 117 -18.94 2.78 -2.32
C VAL A 117 -17.80 1.78 -2.15
N SER A 118 -17.90 0.88 -1.18
CA SER A 118 -17.01 -0.29 -1.11
C SER A 118 -17.32 -1.20 -2.30
N HIS A 119 -16.55 -1.10 -3.38
CA HIS A 119 -16.74 -1.89 -4.59
C HIS A 119 -16.34 -3.36 -4.37
N VAL A 120 -17.24 -4.18 -3.83
CA VAL A 120 -17.11 -5.65 -3.80
C VAL A 120 -18.13 -6.23 -4.80
N SER A 121 -17.72 -6.45 -6.05
CA SER A 121 -18.42 -7.36 -6.96
C SER A 121 -17.51 -7.89 -8.06
N VAL A 122 -17.45 -9.23 -8.12
CA VAL A 122 -16.51 -10.08 -8.87
C VAL A 122 -16.95 -10.25 -10.33
N LYS A 123 -15.99 -10.28 -11.27
CA LYS A 123 -15.91 -11.27 -12.38
C LYS A 123 -14.54 -11.24 -13.05
N SER A 124 -13.97 -12.44 -13.22
CA SER A 124 -12.60 -12.75 -13.60
C SER A 124 -12.33 -12.69 -15.09
N GLN A 125 -11.08 -12.39 -15.49
CA GLN A 125 -10.37 -13.04 -16.60
C GLN A 125 -8.85 -12.74 -16.51
N ALA A 126 -8.04 -13.68 -17.02
CA ALA A 126 -6.71 -14.06 -16.51
C ALA A 126 -5.48 -13.39 -17.18
N HIS A 127 -4.30 -13.71 -16.60
CA HIS A 127 -2.93 -13.80 -17.19
C HIS A 127 -2.07 -12.50 -17.25
N VAL A 128 -0.72 -12.40 -17.07
CA VAL A 128 0.52 -13.24 -17.01
C VAL A 128 1.57 -12.58 -16.07
N SER A 129 2.47 -13.36 -15.45
CA SER A 129 3.52 -12.99 -14.46
C SER A 129 4.87 -12.52 -15.06
N THR A 130 5.53 -11.50 -14.46
CA THR A 130 6.91 -11.03 -14.79
C THR A 130 7.77 -10.86 -13.52
N ARG A 131 9.09 -11.16 -13.59
CA ARG A 131 10.07 -11.06 -12.47
C ARG A 131 10.35 -9.59 -12.08
N GLN A 132 10.48 -9.32 -10.77
CA GLN A 132 10.74 -8.00 -10.20
C GLN A 132 12.02 -7.99 -9.33
N ARG A 133 12.79 -6.89 -9.38
CA ARG A 133 13.94 -6.59 -8.51
C ARG A 133 13.52 -5.54 -7.48
N VAL A 134 14.05 -5.63 -6.25
CA VAL A 134 13.77 -4.68 -5.16
C VAL A 134 15.09 -4.03 -4.74
N PHE A 135 15.11 -2.71 -4.70
CA PHE A 135 16.26 -1.91 -4.31
C PHE A 135 16.11 -1.45 -2.86
N ALA A 136 17.24 -1.40 -2.15
CA ALA A 136 17.40 -0.87 -0.82
C ALA A 136 18.11 0.48 -0.90
N SER A 137 17.60 1.43 -0.14
CA SER A 137 18.25 2.71 0.13
C SER A 137 19.28 2.59 1.23
#